data_AF-A0A5E7ZLC3-F1
#
_entry.id   AF-A0A5E7ZLC3-F1
#
_cell.length_a   1.000
_cell.length_b   1.000
_cell.length_c   1.000
_cell.angle_alpha   90.00
_cell.angle_beta   90.00
_cell.angle_gamma   90.00
#
_symmetry.space_group_name_H-M   'P 1'
#
loop_
_entity.id
_entity.type
_entity.pdbx_description
1 polymer ?
#
loop_
_entity_poly.entity_id
_entity_poly.type
_entity_poly.pdbx_seq_one_letter_code
_entity_poly.pdbx_strand_id
1 'polypeptide(L)' 'MKLSDFDLLIGSTAIANKLTMVTQNTREFERLEGIELENWAIG' A
#
# COMPACT_ATOMS: atom_id res chain seq x y z
N MET A 1 9.19 11.94 0.84
CA MET A 1 8.57 12.12 -0.49
C MET A 1 7.06 12.04 -0.30
N LYS A 2 6.27 12.75 -1.10
CA LYS A 2 4.81 12.77 -1.00
C LYS A 2 4.27 11.50 -1.67
N LEU A 3 3.33 10.80 -1.03
CA LEU A 3 2.58 9.73 -1.67
C LEU A 3 1.84 10.32 -2.89
N SER A 4 1.93 9.70 -4.07
CA SER A 4 1.20 10.22 -5.22
C SER A 4 -0.32 10.10 -4.99
N ASP A 5 -1.11 10.93 -5.68
CA ASP A 5 -2.57 10.92 -5.49
C ASP A 5 -3.18 9.55 -5.89
N PHE A 6 -2.57 8.84 -6.85
CA PHE A 6 -2.96 7.48 -7.22
C PHE A 6 -2.55 6.44 -6.17
N ASP A 7 -1.35 6.56 -5.59
CA ASP A 7 -0.90 5.69 -4.51
C ASP A 7 -1.82 5.81 -3.30
N LEU A 8 -2.25 7.03 -2.97
CA LEU A 8 -3.23 7.25 -1.91
C LEU A 8 -4.56 6.58 -2.24
N LEU A 9 -5.04 6.69 -3.49
CA LEU A 9 -6.29 6.07 -3.92
C LEU A 9 -6.24 4.54 -3.81
N ILE A 10 -5.19 3.90 -4.33
CA ILE A 10 -5.07 2.43 -4.30
C ILE A 10 -4.87 1.92 -2.86
N GLY A 11 -4.05 2.58 -2.05
CA GLY A 11 -3.84 2.21 -0.65
C GLY A 11 -5.09 2.38 0.19
N SER A 12 -5.81 3.49 0.02
CA SER A 12 -7.10 3.73 0.71
C SER A 12 -8.17 2.72 0.29
N THR A 13 -8.17 2.32 -0.99
CA THR A 13 -9.09 1.29 -1.49
C THR A 13 -8.82 -0.07 -0.84
N ALA A 14 -7.55 -0.45 -0.69
CA ALA A 14 -7.17 -1.69 -0.01
C ALA A 14 -7.62 -1.68 1.46
N ILE A 15 -7.37 -0.58 2.18
CA ILE A 15 -7.81 -0.40 3.57
C ILE A 15 -9.34 -0.49 3.69
N ALA A 16 -10.07 0.28 2.88
CA ALA A 16 -11.53 0.33 2.93
C ALA A 16 -12.20 -1.03 2.69
N ASN A 17 -11.55 -1.89 1.89
CA ASN A 17 -12.05 -3.22 1.54
C ASN A 17 -11.38 -4.36 2.33
N LYS A 18 -10.50 -4.05 3.29
CA LYS A 18 -9.75 -5.03 4.10
C LYS A 18 -8.96 -6.02 3.23
N LEU A 19 -8.29 -5.51 2.20
CA LEU A 19 -7.47 -6.30 1.28
C LEU A 19 -5.98 -6.15 1.61
N THR A 20 -5.20 -7.19 1.32
CA THR A 20 -3.73 -7.10 1.30
C THR A 20 -3.28 -6.45 0.01
N MET A 21 -2.51 -5.36 0.12
CA MET A 21 -1.94 -4.67 -1.03
C MET A 21 -0.56 -5.23 -1.36
N VAL A 22 -0.42 -5.76 -2.58
CA VAL A 22 0.84 -6.27 -3.10
C VAL A 22 1.61 -5.15 -3.79
N THR A 23 2.84 -4.86 -3.35
CA THR A 23 3.68 -3.81 -3.95
C THR A 23 5.17 -4.06 -3.70
N GLN A 24 6.02 -3.63 -4.66
CA GLN A 24 7.48 -3.60 -4.46
C GLN A 24 7.93 -2.36 -3.66
N ASN A 25 7.10 -1.32 -3.58
CA ASN A 25 7.41 -0.05 -2.94
C ASN A 25 6.83 0.04 -1.52
N THR A 26 7.02 -1.00 -0.69
CA THR A 26 6.37 -1.08 0.64
C THR A 26 6.62 0.17 1.50
N ARG A 27 7.83 0.74 1.45
CA ARG A 27 8.23 1.96 2.18
C ARG A 27 7.37 3.19 1.93
N GLU A 28 6.77 3.30 0.74
CA GLU A 28 5.85 4.40 0.42
C GLU A 28 4.51 4.18 1.16
N PHE A 29 4.00 2.95 1.12
CA PHE A 29 2.67 2.58 1.62
C PHE A 29 2.62 2.28 3.12
N GLU A 30 3.73 1.90 3.75
CA GLU A 30 3.85 1.66 5.21
C GLU A 30 3.42 2.86 6.07
N ARG A 31 3.28 4.05 5.47
CA ARG A 31 2.81 5.29 6.11
C ARG A 31 1.29 5.33 6.27
N LEU A 32 0.55 4.51 5.54
CA LEU A 32 -0.91 4.44 5.61
C LEU A 32 -1.31 3.57 6.79
N GLU A 33 -1.97 4.15 7.78
CA GLU A 33 -2.39 3.42 8.97
C GLU A 33 -3.42 2.33 8.63
N GLY A 34 -3.19 1.11 9.13
CA GLY A 34 -4.09 -0.03 8.93
C GLY A 34 -3.96 -0.73 7.56
N ILE A 35 -2.94 -0.42 6.77
CA ILE A 35 -2.69 -1.14 5.52
C ILE A 35 -1.96 -2.46 5.76
N GLU A 36 -2.42 -3.52 5.09
CA GLU A 36 -1.73 -4.81 5.03
C GLU A 36 -0.94 -4.88 3.72
N LEU A 37 0.36 -5.18 3.79
CA LEU A 37 1.27 -5.16 2.64
C LEU A 37 1.97 -6.49 2.41
N GLU A 38 2.18 -6.83 1.14
CA GLU A 38 2.98 -7.98 0.72
C GLU A 38 3.94 -7.59 -0.40
N ASN A 39 5.16 -8.15 -0.40
CA ASN A 39 6.14 -7.92 -1.45
C ASN A 39 6.59 -9.26 -2.07
N TRP A 40 6.08 -9.54 -3.27
CA TRP A 40 6.40 -10.77 -4.00
C TRP A 40 7.79 -10.77 -4.64
N ALA A 41 8.49 -9.63 -4.73
CA ALA A 41 9.82 -9.58 -5.33
C ALA A 41 10.93 -10.14 -4.42
N ILE A 42 10.62 -10.37 -3.15
CA ILE A 42 11.51 -10.97 -2.15
C ILE A 42 11.15 -12.46 -1.93
N GLY A 43 10.23 -13.00 -2.76
CA GLY A 43 9.81 -14.40 -2.75
C GLY A 43 10.74 -15.32 -3.55
#